data_AF-A0A949AFU7-F1
#
_entry.id   AF-A0A949AFU7-F1
#
_cell.length_a   1.000
_cell.length_b   1.000
_cell.length_c   1.000
_cell.angle_alpha   90.00
_cell.angle_beta   90.00
_cell.angle_gamma   90.00
#
_symmetry.space_group_name_H-M   'P 1'
#
loop_
_entity.id
_entity.type
_entity.pdbx_description
1 polymer ?
#
loop_
_entity_poly.entity_id
_entity_poly.type
_entity_poly.pdbx_seq_one_letter_code
_entity_poly.pdbx_strand_id
1 'polypeptide(L)'
;MNKKGFTLTEILIVMVVAGILLALILPNTLKAIERGNVTEHRNNINSIKVAILMCFNATRDFTLCDSEAELTADGVKYLESWPTNPFGGDYSIVDDATVSGKTACASSTSAPDDVAALECASE
;
A
#
# COMPACT_ATOMS: atom_id res chain seq x y z
N MET A 1 -50.50 4.32 28.17
CA MET A 1 -49.16 4.32 27.55
C MET A 1 -49.26 4.92 26.15
N ASN A 2 -48.85 6.18 25.98
CA ASN A 2 -48.89 6.84 24.67
C ASN A 2 -47.60 6.56 23.91
N LYS A 3 -47.65 5.64 22.95
CA LYS A 3 -46.60 5.45 21.96
C LYS A 3 -46.78 6.52 20.89
N LYS A 4 -45.97 7.59 20.92
CA LYS A 4 -45.83 8.51 19.79
C LYS A 4 -45.03 7.79 18.70
N GLY A 5 -45.68 7.53 17.57
CA GLY A 5 -45.04 7.01 16.36
C GLY A 5 -44.41 8.16 15.58
N PHE A 6 -43.23 7.91 15.00
CA PHE A 6 -42.63 8.74 13.96
C PHE A 6 -43.63 8.92 12.81
N THR A 7 -43.80 10.15 12.33
CA THR A 7 -44.66 10.37 11.16
C THR A 7 -43.94 9.86 9.90
N LEU A 8 -44.69 9.29 8.95
CA LEU A 8 -44.17 8.86 7.65
C LEU A 8 -43.46 10.02 6.91
N THR A 9 -44.01 11.22 7.04
CA THR A 9 -43.47 12.43 6.41
C THR A 9 -42.16 12.88 7.05
N GLU A 10 -41.95 12.65 8.36
CA GLU A 10 -40.67 12.92 9.02
C GLU A 10 -39.56 12.02 8.50
N ILE A 11 -39.82 10.73 8.36
CA ILE A 11 -38.81 9.82 7.80
C ILE A 11 -38.59 10.13 6.31
N LEU A 12 -39.64 10.54 5.59
CA LEU A 12 -39.55 10.87 4.16
C LEU A 12 -38.69 12.11 3.88
N ILE A 13 -38.87 13.21 4.61
CA ILE A 13 -38.02 14.38 4.40
C ILE A 13 -36.56 14.10 4.80
N VAL A 14 -36.36 13.30 5.85
CA VAL A 14 -35.02 12.93 6.32
C VAL A 14 -34.28 12.11 5.26
N MET A 15 -34.91 11.12 4.63
CA MET A 15 -34.26 10.32 3.58
C MET A 15 -33.99 11.14 2.31
N VAL A 16 -34.84 12.11 1.97
CA VAL A 16 -34.60 13.03 0.84
C VAL A 16 -33.38 13.89 1.11
N VAL A 17 -33.30 14.54 2.27
CA VAL A 17 -32.14 15.39 2.61
C VAL A 17 -30.87 14.57 2.80
N ALA A 18 -30.94 13.40 3.46
CA ALA A 18 -29.81 12.49 3.59
C ALA A 18 -29.29 12.00 2.24
N GLY A 19 -30.18 11.74 1.26
CA GLY A 19 -29.80 11.39 -0.10
C GLY A 19 -29.01 12.49 -0.81
N ILE A 20 -29.41 13.75 -0.66
CA ILE A 20 -28.69 14.90 -1.20
C ILE A 20 -27.29 15.01 -0.57
N LEU A 21 -27.18 14.86 0.75
CA LEU A 21 -25.89 14.90 1.45
C LEU A 21 -24.96 13.78 0.99
N LEU A 22 -25.45 12.54 0.92
CA LEU A 22 -24.67 11.39 0.48
C LEU A 22 -24.17 11.56 -0.96
N ALA A 23 -25.00 12.08 -1.86
CA ALA A 23 -24.63 12.32 -3.27
C ALA A 23 -23.44 13.29 -3.42
N LEU A 24 -23.29 14.26 -2.52
CA LEU A 24 -22.17 15.21 -2.53
C LEU A 24 -20.90 14.62 -1.90
N ILE A 25 -21.05 13.80 -0.86
CA ILE A 25 -19.91 13.29 -0.07
C ILE A 25 -19.22 12.10 -0.74
N LEU A 26 -20.01 11.13 -1.24
CA LEU A 26 -19.52 9.86 -1.81
C LEU A 26 -18.42 9.99 -2.88
N PRO A 27 -18.54 10.86 -3.91
CA PRO A 27 -17.53 10.91 -4.97
C PRO A 27 -16.17 11.41 -4.47
N ASN A 28 -16.15 12.22 -3.42
CA ASN A 28 -14.91 12.74 -2.85
C ASN A 28 -14.23 11.71 -1.93
N THR A 29 -15.01 10.95 -1.16
CA THR A 29 -14.47 9.93 -0.25
C THR A 29 -13.77 8.81 -1.00
N LEU A 30 -14.29 8.39 -2.16
CA LEU A 30 -13.64 7.35 -2.98
C LEU A 30 -12.26 7.79 -3.49
N LYS A 31 -12.17 9.04 -3.99
CA LYS A 31 -10.89 9.62 -4.45
C LYS A 31 -9.89 9.80 -3.30
N ALA A 32 -10.37 10.12 -2.10
CA ALA A 32 -9.51 10.25 -0.93
C ALA A 32 -8.91 8.89 -0.50
N ILE A 33 -9.71 7.81 -0.55
CA ILE A 33 -9.24 6.45 -0.27
C ILE A 33 -8.21 6.03 -1.31
N GLU A 34 -8.47 6.24 -2.60
CA GLU A 34 -7.54 5.88 -3.68
C GLU A 34 -6.20 6.60 -3.53
N ARG A 35 -6.20 7.91 -3.23
CA ARG A 35 -4.97 8.66 -2.92
C ARG A 35 -4.25 8.13 -1.69
N GLY A 36 -5.01 7.70 -0.66
CA GLY A 36 -4.47 7.05 0.52
C GLY A 36 -3.71 5.77 0.16
N ASN A 37 -4.35 4.88 -0.59
CA ASN A 37 -3.76 3.63 -1.05
C ASN A 37 -2.51 3.85 -1.91
N VAL A 38 -2.52 4.85 -2.81
CA VAL A 38 -1.33 5.20 -3.61
C VAL A 38 -0.18 5.67 -2.72
N THR A 39 -0.48 6.50 -1.72
CA THR A 39 0.54 7.03 -0.80
C THR A 39 1.12 5.93 0.07
N GLU A 40 0.26 5.07 0.63
CA GLU A 40 0.66 3.90 1.41
C GLU A 40 1.51 2.93 0.59
N HIS A 41 1.11 2.66 -0.65
CA HIS A 41 1.86 1.80 -1.55
C HIS A 41 3.28 2.32 -1.83
N ARG A 42 3.41 3.62 -2.13
CA ARG A 42 4.72 4.26 -2.33
C ARG A 42 5.58 4.22 -1.07
N ASN A 43 4.97 4.43 0.09
CA ASN A 43 5.69 4.32 1.36
C ASN A 43 6.19 2.90 1.60
N ASN A 44 5.35 1.89 1.34
CA ASN A 44 5.71 0.47 1.50
C ASN A 44 6.88 0.06 0.58
N ILE A 45 6.82 0.41 -0.70
CA ILE A 45 7.91 0.11 -1.64
C ILE A 45 9.20 0.82 -1.22
N ASN A 46 9.12 2.10 -0.84
CA ASN A 46 10.28 2.85 -0.36
C ASN A 46 10.87 2.24 0.91
N SER A 47 10.05 1.78 1.85
CA SER A 47 10.50 1.06 3.05
C SER A 47 11.25 -0.23 2.70
N ILE A 48 10.76 -1.02 1.74
CA ILE A 48 11.45 -2.23 1.26
C ILE A 48 12.78 -1.85 0.59
N LYS A 49 12.80 -0.81 -0.26
CA LYS A 49 14.02 -0.32 -0.91
C LYS A 49 15.08 0.11 0.09
N VAL A 50 14.69 0.87 1.11
CA VAL A 50 15.60 1.30 2.18
C VAL A 50 16.12 0.09 2.96
N ALA A 51 15.27 -0.91 3.23
CA ALA A 51 15.70 -2.16 3.87
C ALA A 51 16.74 -2.92 3.03
N ILE A 52 16.53 -3.04 1.71
CA ILE A 52 17.50 -3.64 0.78
C ILE A 52 18.83 -2.88 0.80
N LEU A 53 18.81 -1.54 0.77
CA LEU A 53 20.03 -0.72 0.83
C LEU A 53 20.77 -0.87 2.18
N MET A 54 20.05 -0.98 3.28
CA MET A 54 20.64 -1.23 4.60
C MET A 54 21.28 -2.63 4.67
N CYS A 55 20.61 -3.63 4.11
CA CYS A 55 21.17 -4.98 3.98
C CYS A 55 22.46 -4.96 3.15
N PHE A 56 22.45 -4.32 1.97
CA PHE A 56 23.63 -4.16 1.14
C PHE A 56 24.77 -3.41 1.85
N ASN A 57 24.46 -2.40 2.65
CA ASN A 57 25.49 -1.68 3.41
C ASN A 57 26.25 -2.61 4.38
N ALA A 58 25.55 -3.59 4.97
CA ALA A 58 26.11 -4.55 5.90
C ALA A 58 26.81 -5.73 5.21
N THR A 59 26.21 -6.28 4.15
CA THR A 59 26.70 -7.51 3.49
C THR A 59 27.61 -7.25 2.29
N ARG A 60 27.50 -6.06 1.67
CA ARG A 60 28.12 -5.69 0.39
C ARG A 60 27.73 -6.61 -0.79
N ASP A 61 26.63 -7.34 -0.66
CA ASP A 61 26.15 -8.27 -1.68
C ASP A 61 24.62 -8.27 -1.74
N PHE A 62 24.06 -8.02 -2.93
CA PHE A 62 22.61 -8.02 -3.15
C PHE A 62 22.01 -9.43 -3.17
N THR A 63 22.80 -10.48 -3.39
CA THR A 63 22.29 -11.87 -3.35
C THR A 63 21.89 -12.33 -1.95
N LEU A 64 22.30 -11.59 -0.93
CA LEU A 64 21.93 -11.84 0.46
C LEU A 64 20.78 -10.93 0.91
N CYS A 65 20.19 -10.17 -0.03
CA CYS A 65 19.15 -9.18 0.22
C CYS A 65 17.99 -9.33 -0.78
N ASP A 66 17.81 -10.54 -1.32
CA ASP A 66 16.89 -10.86 -2.42
C ASP A 66 15.58 -11.52 -1.93
N SER A 67 15.42 -11.73 -0.62
CA SER A 67 14.25 -12.39 -0.07
C SER A 67 13.73 -11.74 1.22
N GLU A 68 12.44 -11.94 1.49
CA GLU A 68 11.78 -11.47 2.71
C GLU A 68 12.47 -12.00 3.97
N ALA A 69 12.90 -13.27 3.94
CA ALA A 69 13.53 -13.92 5.09
C ALA A 69 14.83 -13.23 5.49
N GLU A 70 15.65 -12.80 4.52
CA GLU A 70 16.92 -12.13 4.78
C GLU A 70 16.73 -10.68 5.32
N LEU A 71 15.61 -10.03 4.97
CA LEU A 71 15.29 -8.67 5.41
C LEU A 71 14.56 -8.61 6.76
N THR A 72 13.91 -9.71 7.14
CA THR A 72 13.09 -9.82 8.35
C THR A 72 13.66 -10.81 9.39
N ALA A 73 14.80 -11.45 9.11
CA ALA A 73 15.43 -12.42 10.00
C ALA A 73 15.74 -11.85 11.40
N ASP A 74 15.49 -12.68 12.42
CA ASP A 74 15.82 -12.38 13.81
C ASP A 74 17.34 -12.23 14.00
N GLY A 75 17.81 -10.98 14.12
CA GLY A 75 19.21 -10.61 14.33
C GLY A 75 19.76 -9.57 13.35
N VAL A 76 19.12 -9.41 12.18
CA VAL A 76 19.44 -8.40 11.16
C VAL A 76 18.12 -7.86 10.60
N LYS A 77 17.39 -7.17 11.47
CA LYS A 77 16.07 -6.64 11.14
C LYS A 77 16.20 -5.32 10.38
N TYR A 78 16.21 -5.39 9.06
CA TYR A 78 16.19 -4.20 8.20
C TYR A 78 14.77 -3.69 7.95
N LEU A 79 13.77 -4.54 8.21
CA LEU A 79 12.35 -4.21 8.13
C LEU A 79 11.56 -4.81 9.31
N GLU A 80 10.68 -4.01 9.93
CA GLU A 80 9.95 -4.46 11.14
C GLU A 80 8.92 -5.57 10.86
N SER A 81 8.27 -5.49 9.70
CA SER A 81 7.29 -6.46 9.22
C SER A 81 7.16 -6.29 7.72
N TRP A 82 6.89 -7.38 7.00
CA TRP A 82 6.59 -7.30 5.58
C TRP A 82 5.29 -6.51 5.36
N PRO A 83 5.29 -5.45 4.54
CA PRO A 83 4.11 -4.63 4.31
C PRO A 83 3.09 -5.39 3.44
N THR A 84 1.81 -5.04 3.59
CA THR A 84 0.73 -5.57 2.75
C THR A 84 0.37 -4.58 1.66
N ASN A 85 0.06 -5.06 0.44
CA ASN A 85 -0.32 -4.17 -0.65
C ASN A 85 -1.80 -3.71 -0.50
N PRO A 86 -2.07 -2.40 -0.45
CA PRO A 86 -3.44 -1.87 -0.34
C PRO A 86 -4.30 -2.10 -1.61
N PHE A 87 -3.69 -2.46 -2.74
CA PHE A 87 -4.40 -2.78 -3.99
C PHE A 87 -4.71 -4.27 -4.15
N GLY A 88 -4.28 -5.12 -3.21
CA GLY A 88 -4.29 -6.57 -3.32
C GLY A 88 -2.95 -7.13 -3.81
N GLY A 89 -2.80 -8.45 -3.72
CA GLY A 89 -1.54 -9.13 -4.03
C GLY A 89 -0.43 -8.90 -3.00
N ASP A 90 0.75 -9.41 -3.30
CA ASP A 90 1.93 -9.34 -2.44
C ASP A 90 3.03 -8.50 -3.08
N TYR A 91 3.88 -7.93 -2.23
CA TYR A 91 5.17 -7.40 -2.65
C TYR A 91 6.15 -8.57 -2.79
N SER A 92 6.99 -8.51 -3.82
CA SER A 92 8.08 -9.46 -4.02
C SER A 92 9.35 -8.73 -4.38
N ILE A 93 10.48 -9.28 -3.95
CA ILE A 93 11.78 -8.83 -4.38
C ILE A 93 12.13 -9.63 -5.62
N VAL A 94 12.49 -8.91 -6.69
CA VAL A 94 12.94 -9.51 -7.93
C VAL A 94 14.36 -9.04 -8.21
N ASP A 95 15.19 -9.97 -8.66
CA ASP A 95 16.46 -9.65 -9.26
C ASP A 95 16.19 -9.04 -10.64
N ASP A 96 16.44 -7.75 -10.82
CA ASP A 96 16.40 -7.17 -12.16
C ASP A 96 17.74 -7.41 -12.86
N ALA A 97 17.78 -8.41 -13.73
CA ALA A 97 18.93 -8.68 -14.59
C ALA A 97 19.12 -7.63 -15.71
N THR A 98 18.20 -6.67 -15.84
CA THR A 98 18.20 -5.63 -16.88
C THR A 98 19.05 -4.42 -16.48
N VAL A 99 19.24 -4.18 -15.17
CA VAL A 99 20.25 -3.24 -14.68
C VAL A 99 21.57 -3.99 -14.60
N SER A 100 22.65 -3.43 -15.16
CA SER A 100 23.94 -4.11 -15.32
C SER A 100 24.65 -4.28 -13.96
N GLY A 101 24.22 -5.27 -13.18
CA GLY A 101 24.66 -5.58 -11.82
C GLY A 101 23.48 -6.23 -11.08
N LYS A 102 23.71 -7.20 -10.18
CA LYS A 102 22.60 -7.79 -9.43
C LYS A 102 21.95 -6.72 -8.56
N THR A 103 20.77 -6.24 -8.93
CA THR A 103 19.98 -5.27 -8.16
C THR A 103 18.73 -5.95 -7.63
N ALA A 104 18.49 -5.84 -6.33
CA ALA A 104 17.23 -6.27 -5.72
C ALA A 104 16.20 -5.14 -5.86
N CYS A 105 15.06 -5.45 -6.49
CA CYS A 105 14.00 -4.50 -6.76
C CYS A 105 12.73 -4.92 -6.04
N ALA A 106 12.09 -3.97 -5.37
CA ALA A 106 10.76 -4.18 -4.82
C ALA A 106 9.75 -4.07 -5.97
N SER A 107 8.95 -5.12 -6.15
CA SER A 107 7.85 -5.15 -7.11
C SER A 107 6.55 -5.45 -6.37
N SER A 108 5.45 -4.96 -6.92
CA SER A 108 4.12 -5.23 -6.40
C SER A 108 3.26 -5.85 -7.49
N THR A 109 2.52 -6.89 -7.13
CA THR A 109 1.52 -7.45 -8.03
C THR A 109 0.21 -6.69 -7.87
N SER A 110 -0.50 -6.42 -8.97
CA SER A 110 -1.84 -5.80 -9.01
C SER A 110 -1.99 -4.33 -8.62
N ALA A 111 -0.88 -3.59 -8.51
CA ALA A 111 -0.96 -2.12 -8.47
C ALA A 111 -1.35 -1.57 -9.87
N PRO A 112 -2.17 -0.50 -9.96
CA PRO A 112 -2.42 0.21 -11.23
C PRO A 112 -1.12 0.61 -11.93
N ASP A 113 -1.05 0.60 -13.27
CA ASP A 113 0.19 0.83 -14.04
C ASP A 113 0.91 2.16 -13.71
N ASP A 114 0.18 3.17 -13.22
CA ASP A 114 0.72 4.47 -12.80
C ASP A 114 1.40 4.46 -11.42
N VAL A 115 1.25 3.35 -10.68
CA VAL A 115 1.85 3.12 -9.36
C VAL A 115 2.53 1.75 -9.21
N ALA A 116 2.40 0.87 -10.21
CA ALA A 116 3.17 -0.36 -10.38
C ALA A 116 4.64 0.00 -10.66
N ALA A 117 5.31 0.49 -9.64
CA ALA A 117 6.70 0.88 -9.72
C ALA A 117 7.56 -0.33 -9.37
N LEU A 118 8.31 -0.83 -10.35
CA LEU A 118 9.50 -1.60 -10.07
C LEU A 118 10.55 -0.60 -9.56
N GLU A 119 10.69 -0.48 -8.24
CA GLU A 119 11.70 0.40 -7.65
C GLU A 119 12.92 -0.42 -7.24
N CYS A 120 13.95 -0.32 -8.07
CA CYS A 120 15.23 -0.96 -7.82
C CYS A 120 16.09 -0.15 -6.84
N ALA A 121 16.77 -0.87 -5.94
CA ALA A 121 17.95 -0.36 -5.27
C ALA A 121 19.14 -0.62 -6.19
N SER A 122 19.60 0.42 -6.90
CA SER A 122 20.86 0.40 -7.65
C SER A 122 21.90 1.23 -6.92
N GLU A 123 23.18 0.89 -7.09
CA GLU A 123 24.32 1.75 -6.70
C GLU A 123 24.28 3.12 -7.38
#